data_AF-A0A5D0SFQ4-F1
#
_entry.id   AF-A0A5D0SFQ4-F1
#
_cell.length_a   1.000
_cell.length_b   1.000
_cell.length_c   1.000
_cell.angle_alpha   90.00
_cell.angle_beta   90.00
_cell.angle_gamma   90.00
#
_symmetry.space_group_name_H-M   'P 1'
#
loop_
_entity.id
_entity.type
_entity.pdbx_description
1 polymer ?
#
loop_
_entity_poly.entity_id
_entity_poly.type
_entity_poly.pdbx_seq_one_letter_code
_entity_poly.pdbx_strand_id
1 'polypeptide(L)'
;MTEEMQNRALTAALADAAAIRSTIERKANHNQNVIGLHLTVVAALAGFILVERADLRLLLLLPLLSTALGLNVVSQYRDIRIAGEYIEQVLGPAIARYTGNATIFGWETFYWKRKHDGHFAQALAMGLIFPGVSTVALAITLPAVRNPADVIAWSLGAGLLLLLLAAWSYRLREMVRARRGRSTQEHPPVAGPVVAQPPRPDPTAPAAHR
;
A
#
# COMPACT_ATOMS: atom_id res chain seq x y z
N MET A 1 -13.82 -19.14 -31.41
CA MET A 1 -14.40 -19.35 -30.07
C MET A 1 -15.90 -19.08 -30.20
N THR A 2 -16.78 -19.95 -29.69
CA THR A 2 -18.23 -19.70 -29.78
C THR A 2 -18.63 -18.59 -28.82
N GLU A 3 -19.70 -17.86 -29.14
CA GLU A 3 -20.24 -16.78 -28.29
C GLU A 3 -20.53 -17.26 -26.86
N GLU A 4 -21.01 -18.49 -26.72
CA GLU A 4 -21.23 -19.16 -25.44
C GLU A 4 -19.93 -19.36 -24.64
N MET A 5 -18.84 -19.75 -25.29
CA MET A 5 -17.53 -19.88 -24.64
C MET A 5 -16.99 -18.52 -24.19
N GLN A 6 -17.22 -17.46 -24.97
CA GLN A 6 -16.82 -16.09 -24.62
C GLN A 6 -17.57 -15.59 -23.38
N ASN A 7 -18.88 -15.82 -23.33
CA ASN A 7 -19.71 -15.41 -22.20
C ASN A 7 -19.34 -16.18 -20.91
N ARG A 8 -19.04 -17.48 -21.01
CA ARG A 8 -18.55 -18.28 -19.88
C ARG A 8 -17.19 -17.78 -19.38
N ALA A 9 -16.26 -17.48 -20.28
CA ALA A 9 -14.93 -16.96 -19.92
C ALA A 9 -15.02 -15.58 -19.26
N LEU A 10 -15.85 -14.68 -19.80
CA LEU A 10 -16.11 -13.37 -19.19
C LEU A 10 -16.71 -13.51 -17.79
N THR A 11 -17.72 -14.37 -17.64
CA THR A 11 -18.35 -14.65 -16.35
C THR A 11 -17.34 -15.16 -15.32
N ALA A 12 -16.47 -16.10 -15.72
CA ALA A 12 -15.42 -16.62 -14.85
C ALA A 12 -14.41 -15.53 -14.45
N ALA A 13 -13.99 -14.67 -15.39
CA ALA A 13 -13.06 -13.58 -15.10
C ALA A 13 -13.66 -12.52 -14.17
N LEU A 14 -14.94 -12.19 -14.31
CA LEU A 14 -15.65 -11.28 -13.41
C LEU A 14 -15.83 -11.89 -12.02
N ALA A 15 -16.10 -13.19 -11.93
CA ALA A 15 -16.18 -13.91 -10.67
C ALA A 15 -14.82 -13.92 -9.93
N ASP A 16 -13.73 -14.15 -10.65
CA ASP A 16 -12.37 -14.09 -10.09
C ASP A 16 -12.04 -12.67 -9.59
N ALA A 17 -12.36 -11.64 -10.38
CA ALA A 17 -12.19 -10.25 -9.96
C ALA A 17 -12.98 -9.93 -8.66
N ALA A 18 -14.22 -10.41 -8.54
CA ALA A 18 -15.03 -10.24 -7.34
C ALA A 18 -14.44 -10.98 -6.13
N ALA A 19 -13.97 -12.22 -6.32
CA ALA A 19 -13.32 -13.00 -5.27
C ALA A 19 -12.04 -12.33 -4.74
N ILE A 20 -11.21 -11.78 -5.64
CA ILE A 20 -10.00 -11.06 -5.27
C ILE A 20 -10.33 -9.77 -4.50
N ARG A 21 -11.31 -9.00 -4.97
CA ARG A 21 -11.78 -7.79 -4.27
C ARG A 21 -12.26 -8.10 -2.84
N SER A 22 -13.05 -9.15 -2.66
CA SER A 22 -13.49 -9.58 -1.33
C SER A 22 -12.30 -9.95 -0.41
N THR A 23 -11.24 -10.51 -0.99
CA THR A 23 -10.02 -10.86 -0.26
C THR A 23 -9.22 -9.62 0.14
N ILE A 24 -9.14 -8.62 -0.74
CA ILE A 24 -8.53 -7.32 -0.42
C ILE A 24 -9.29 -6.63 0.72
N GLU A 25 -10.62 -6.59 0.65
CA GLU A 25 -11.46 -5.98 1.68
C GLU A 25 -11.29 -6.67 3.03
N ARG A 26 -11.36 -8.01 3.06
CA ARG A 26 -11.16 -8.80 4.28
C ARG A 26 -9.79 -8.54 4.91
N LYS A 27 -8.72 -8.48 4.11
CA LYS A 27 -7.37 -8.15 4.61
C LYS A 27 -7.27 -6.70 5.08
N ALA A 28 -7.91 -5.76 4.40
CA ALA A 28 -7.92 -4.36 4.82
C ALA A 28 -8.62 -4.17 6.17
N ASN A 29 -9.78 -4.80 6.37
CA ASN A 29 -10.53 -4.77 7.62
C ASN A 29 -9.74 -5.44 8.75
N HIS A 30 -9.08 -6.57 8.47
CA HIS A 30 -8.21 -7.21 9.44
C HIS A 30 -7.05 -6.30 9.87
N ASN A 31 -6.40 -5.60 8.94
CA ASN A 31 -5.36 -4.63 9.27
C ASN A 31 -5.88 -3.51 10.21
N GLN A 32 -7.07 -2.97 9.94
CA GLN A 32 -7.69 -1.96 10.81
C GLN A 32 -7.93 -2.50 12.22
N ASN A 33 -8.42 -3.74 12.33
CA ASN A 33 -8.63 -4.40 13.62
C ASN A 33 -7.30 -4.60 14.38
N VAL A 34 -6.24 -5.01 13.69
CA VAL A 34 -4.90 -5.17 14.28
C VAL A 34 -4.36 -3.84 14.81
N ILE A 35 -4.52 -2.76 14.04
CA ILE A 35 -4.12 -1.42 14.47
C ILE A 35 -4.92 -0.99 15.70
N GLY A 36 -6.24 -1.16 15.69
CA GLY A 36 -7.11 -0.84 16.83
C GLY A 36 -6.75 -1.63 18.08
N LEU A 37 -6.48 -2.93 17.95
CA LEU A 37 -6.03 -3.78 19.04
C LEU A 37 -4.70 -3.29 19.62
N HIS A 38 -3.73 -2.97 18.77
CA HIS A 38 -2.42 -2.45 19.20
C HIS A 38 -2.58 -1.15 20.00
N LEU A 39 -3.36 -0.20 19.50
CA LEU A 39 -3.63 1.06 20.19
C LEU A 39 -4.33 0.85 21.54
N THR A 40 -5.29 -0.07 21.62
CA THR A 40 -5.95 -0.42 22.89
C THR A 40 -4.96 -0.99 23.91
N VAL A 41 -4.07 -1.88 23.49
CA VAL A 41 -3.06 -2.44 24.40
C VAL A 41 -2.07 -1.36 24.86
N VAL A 42 -1.62 -0.50 23.95
CA VAL A 42 -0.74 0.63 24.28
C VAL A 42 -1.42 1.56 25.29
N ALA A 43 -2.68 1.93 25.05
CA ALA A 43 -3.44 2.78 25.95
C ALA A 43 -3.65 2.11 27.33
N ALA A 44 -3.97 0.82 27.36
CA ALA A 44 -4.12 0.07 28.61
C ALA A 44 -2.82 0.04 29.42
N LEU A 45 -1.69 -0.31 28.79
CA LEU A 45 -0.39 -0.34 29.46
C LEU A 45 0.03 1.04 29.96
N ALA A 46 -0.17 2.09 29.15
CA ALA A 46 0.08 3.46 29.57
C ALA A 46 -0.81 3.85 30.77
N GLY A 47 -2.09 3.49 30.75
CA GLY A 47 -3.03 3.71 31.85
C GLY A 47 -2.60 3.01 33.14
N PHE A 48 -2.24 1.73 33.09
CA PHE A 48 -1.74 0.98 34.25
C PHE A 48 -0.49 1.61 34.85
N ILE A 49 0.45 2.06 34.02
CA ILE A 49 1.69 2.67 34.51
C ILE A 49 1.43 4.04 35.14
N LEU A 50 0.60 4.87 34.50
CA LEU A 50 0.36 6.24 34.95
C LEU A 50 -0.58 6.30 36.16
N VAL A 51 -1.63 5.48 36.19
CA VAL A 51 -2.68 5.52 37.23
C VAL A 51 -2.33 4.61 38.40
N GLU A 52 -1.99 3.35 38.13
CA GLU A 52 -1.74 2.35 39.17
C GLU A 52 -0.28 2.31 39.64
N ARG A 53 0.58 3.20 39.09
CA ARG A 53 2.03 3.22 39.31
C ARG A 53 2.68 1.84 39.12
N ALA A 54 2.19 1.11 38.12
CA ALA A 54 2.69 -0.22 37.80
C ALA A 54 4.16 -0.19 37.37
N ASP A 55 4.82 -1.35 37.43
CA ASP A 55 6.21 -1.50 37.04
C ASP A 55 6.43 -1.11 35.56
N LEU A 56 7.38 -0.20 35.32
CA LEU A 56 7.77 0.24 33.97
C LEU A 56 8.21 -0.92 33.07
N ARG A 57 8.68 -2.03 33.66
CA ARG A 57 9.05 -3.25 32.92
C ARG A 57 7.90 -3.81 32.08
N LEU A 58 6.64 -3.52 32.41
CA LEU A 58 5.49 -3.90 31.58
C LEU A 58 5.57 -3.33 30.15
N LEU A 59 6.25 -2.20 29.93
CA LEU A 59 6.47 -1.63 28.59
C LEU A 59 7.35 -2.52 27.71
N LEU A 60 8.13 -3.45 28.26
CA LEU A 60 8.92 -4.41 27.49
C LEU A 60 8.06 -5.39 26.68
N LEU A 61 6.75 -5.47 26.97
CA LEU A 61 5.79 -6.20 26.16
C LEU A 61 5.49 -5.49 24.82
N LEU A 62 5.66 -4.17 24.74
CA LEU A 62 5.33 -3.38 23.56
C LEU A 62 6.21 -3.72 22.35
N PRO A 63 7.54 -3.85 22.44
CA PRO A 63 8.37 -4.35 21.34
C PRO A 63 7.93 -5.71 20.80
N LEU A 64 7.52 -6.63 21.68
CA LEU A 64 7.04 -7.95 21.27
C LEU A 64 5.73 -7.85 20.49
N LEU A 65 4.74 -7.18 21.06
CA LEU A 65 3.41 -7.04 20.45
C LEU A 65 3.47 -6.21 19.16
N SER A 66 4.18 -5.07 19.17
CA SER A 66 4.38 -4.25 17.98
C SER A 66 5.05 -5.03 16.85
N THR A 67 6.00 -5.92 17.17
CA THR A 67 6.69 -6.71 16.15
C THR A 67 5.76 -7.78 15.57
N ALA A 68 5.07 -8.54 16.42
CA ALA A 68 4.12 -9.56 15.97
C ALA A 68 2.98 -8.97 15.11
N LEU A 69 2.36 -7.89 15.59
CA LEU A 69 1.27 -7.23 14.89
C LEU A 69 1.77 -6.43 13.67
N GLY A 70 2.88 -5.71 13.81
CA GLY A 70 3.46 -4.90 12.74
C GLY A 70 3.94 -5.72 11.55
N LEU A 71 4.59 -6.88 11.79
CA LEU A 71 4.99 -7.79 10.71
C LEU A 71 3.78 -8.40 9.99
N ASN A 72 2.72 -8.73 10.72
CA ASN A 72 1.47 -9.20 10.12
C ASN A 72 0.87 -8.12 9.21
N VAL A 73 0.77 -6.88 9.68
CA VAL A 73 0.29 -5.74 8.88
C VAL A 73 1.14 -5.55 7.62
N VAL A 74 2.48 -5.56 7.74
CA VAL A 74 3.38 -5.45 6.58
C VAL A 74 3.13 -6.58 5.57
N SER A 75 2.98 -7.82 6.03
CA SER A 75 2.68 -8.97 5.15
C SER A 75 1.34 -8.80 4.43
N GLN A 76 0.29 -8.38 5.14
CA GLN A 76 -1.03 -8.22 4.54
C GLN A 76 -1.07 -7.10 3.50
N TYR A 77 -0.34 -6.00 3.71
CA TYR A 77 -0.21 -4.95 2.71
C TYR A 77 0.46 -5.46 1.42
N ARG A 78 1.48 -6.33 1.55
CA ARG A 78 2.11 -6.96 0.37
C ARG A 78 1.10 -7.80 -0.39
N ASP A 79 0.32 -8.62 0.30
CA ASP A 79 -0.69 -9.48 -0.35
C ASP A 79 -1.78 -8.64 -1.05
N ILE A 80 -2.26 -7.57 -0.42
CA ILE A 80 -3.22 -6.64 -1.02
C ILE A 80 -2.64 -6.01 -2.29
N ARG A 81 -1.36 -5.63 -2.27
CA ARG A 81 -0.67 -5.06 -3.43
C ARG A 81 -0.60 -6.06 -4.58
N ILE A 82 -0.17 -7.29 -4.32
CA ILE A 82 -0.10 -8.36 -5.33
C ILE A 82 -1.48 -8.64 -5.93
N ALA A 83 -2.52 -8.70 -5.09
CA ALA A 83 -3.90 -8.89 -5.52
C ALA A 83 -4.39 -7.75 -6.44
N GLY A 84 -4.07 -6.50 -6.09
CA GLY A 84 -4.37 -5.33 -6.94
C GLY A 84 -3.61 -5.36 -8.26
N GLU A 85 -2.32 -5.68 -8.24
CA GLU A 85 -1.47 -5.82 -9.43
C GLU A 85 -2.01 -6.92 -10.37
N TYR A 86 -2.51 -8.04 -9.84
CA TYR A 86 -3.13 -9.09 -10.64
C TYR A 86 -4.43 -8.62 -11.32
N ILE A 87 -5.28 -7.88 -10.62
CA ILE A 87 -6.49 -7.29 -11.22
C ILE A 87 -6.09 -6.36 -12.38
N GLU A 88 -5.12 -5.49 -12.16
CA GLU A 88 -4.71 -4.49 -13.14
C GLU A 88 -3.98 -5.10 -14.36
N GLN A 89 -3.04 -6.02 -14.12
CA GLN A 89 -2.13 -6.51 -15.16
C GLN A 89 -2.64 -7.77 -15.86
N VAL A 90 -3.50 -8.56 -15.22
CA VAL A 90 -3.98 -9.84 -15.76
C VAL A 90 -5.47 -9.79 -16.09
N LEU A 91 -6.33 -9.51 -15.10
CA LEU A 91 -7.77 -9.56 -15.30
C LEU A 91 -8.30 -8.41 -16.16
N GLY A 92 -7.80 -7.19 -15.97
CA GLY A 92 -8.18 -6.02 -16.78
C GLY A 92 -8.01 -6.25 -18.28
N PRO A 93 -6.79 -6.62 -18.76
CA PRO A 93 -6.56 -6.93 -20.16
C PRO A 93 -7.37 -8.14 -20.67
N ALA A 94 -7.54 -9.18 -19.85
CA ALA A 94 -8.32 -10.35 -20.24
C ALA A 94 -9.80 -9.99 -20.46
N ILE A 95 -10.40 -9.23 -19.54
CA ILE A 95 -11.79 -8.80 -19.64
C ILE A 95 -11.97 -7.83 -20.82
N ALA A 96 -11.05 -6.91 -21.05
CA ALA A 96 -11.08 -6.00 -22.20
C ALA A 96 -11.09 -6.76 -23.54
N ARG A 97 -10.38 -7.89 -23.64
CA ARG A 97 -10.41 -8.75 -24.85
C ARG A 97 -11.78 -9.40 -25.07
N TYR A 98 -12.48 -9.76 -24.00
CA TYR A 98 -13.80 -10.38 -24.10
C TYR A 98 -14.94 -9.39 -24.34
N THR A 99 -14.80 -8.14 -23.89
CA THR A 99 -15.86 -7.12 -23.98
C THR A 99 -15.64 -6.07 -25.06
N GLY A 100 -14.42 -5.98 -25.60
CA GLY A 100 -14.00 -4.88 -26.46
C GLY A 100 -13.90 -3.54 -25.74
N ASN A 101 -14.08 -3.51 -24.42
CA ASN A 101 -14.09 -2.29 -23.62
C ASN A 101 -13.00 -2.31 -22.54
N ALA A 102 -11.94 -1.54 -22.78
CA ALA A 102 -10.82 -1.39 -21.85
C ALA A 102 -11.13 -0.51 -20.62
N THR A 103 -12.26 0.22 -20.61
CA THR A 103 -12.61 1.17 -19.54
C THR A 103 -13.54 0.58 -18.48
N ILE A 104 -13.86 -0.71 -18.55
CA ILE A 104 -14.72 -1.38 -17.55
C ILE A 104 -14.16 -1.23 -16.13
N PHE A 105 -12.83 -1.24 -15.98
CA PHE A 105 -12.14 -0.99 -14.71
C PHE A 105 -11.65 0.46 -14.57
N GLY A 106 -12.21 1.41 -15.33
CA GLY A 106 -11.72 2.79 -15.40
C GLY A 106 -11.67 3.49 -14.05
N TRP A 107 -12.65 3.26 -13.17
CA TRP A 107 -12.61 3.74 -11.78
C TRP A 107 -11.44 3.15 -11.00
N GLU A 108 -11.19 1.85 -11.13
CA GLU A 108 -10.16 1.15 -10.38
C GLU A 108 -8.77 1.56 -10.88
N THR A 109 -8.57 1.68 -12.20
CA THR A 109 -7.35 2.25 -12.79
C THR A 109 -7.12 3.68 -12.31
N PHE A 110 -8.16 4.52 -12.29
CA PHE A 110 -8.08 5.89 -11.80
C PHE A 110 -7.72 5.94 -10.30
N TYR A 111 -8.42 5.15 -9.49
CA TYR A 111 -8.23 5.08 -8.05
C TYR A 111 -6.84 4.55 -7.70
N TRP A 112 -6.37 3.45 -8.32
CA TRP A 112 -5.03 2.91 -8.06
C TRP A 112 -3.93 3.89 -8.50
N LYS A 113 -4.07 4.52 -9.67
CA LYS A 113 -3.10 5.53 -10.12
C LYS A 113 -2.88 6.62 -9.06
N ARG A 114 -3.96 7.11 -8.44
CA ARG A 114 -3.94 8.17 -7.42
C ARG A 114 -3.66 7.68 -6.00
N LYS A 115 -4.12 6.48 -5.63
CA LYS A 115 -3.86 5.86 -4.32
C LYS A 115 -2.36 5.66 -4.09
N HIS A 116 -1.63 5.35 -5.16
CA HIS A 116 -0.17 5.22 -5.11
C HIS A 116 0.55 6.50 -4.65
N ASP A 117 -0.05 7.68 -4.84
CA ASP A 117 0.55 8.96 -4.43
C ASP A 117 0.37 9.26 -2.93
N GLY A 118 -0.62 8.64 -2.28
CA GLY A 118 -0.95 8.86 -0.86
C GLY A 118 -0.28 7.90 0.13
N HIS A 119 0.45 6.87 -0.33
CA HIS A 119 0.96 5.80 0.54
C HIS A 119 2.07 6.21 1.51
N PHE A 120 2.77 7.32 1.25
CA PHE A 120 3.87 7.74 2.10
C PHE A 120 3.40 8.20 3.49
N ALA A 121 2.32 9.00 3.55
CA ALA A 121 1.77 9.47 4.82
C ALA A 121 1.22 8.31 5.67
N GLN A 122 0.49 7.38 5.03
CA GLN A 122 0.03 6.17 5.71
C GLN A 122 1.20 5.30 6.19
N ALA A 123 2.26 5.17 5.39
CA ALA A 123 3.44 4.44 5.80
C ALA A 123 4.15 5.12 6.98
N LEU A 124 4.28 6.45 6.98
CA LEU A 124 4.82 7.18 8.13
C LEU A 124 3.97 6.98 9.38
N ALA A 125 2.65 7.08 9.27
CA ALA A 125 1.74 6.86 10.39
C ALA A 125 1.90 5.46 10.98
N MET A 126 1.99 4.42 10.15
CA MET A 126 2.21 3.05 10.62
C MET A 126 3.60 2.84 11.22
N GLY A 127 4.62 3.52 10.67
CA GLY A 127 5.96 3.55 11.25
C GLY A 127 5.99 4.23 12.64
N LEU A 128 5.13 5.22 12.86
CA LEU A 128 4.99 5.84 14.17
C LEU A 128 4.27 4.92 15.16
N ILE A 129 3.19 4.26 14.73
CA ILE A 129 2.38 3.39 15.60
C ILE A 129 3.16 2.16 16.05
N PHE A 130 3.78 1.41 15.13
CA PHE A 130 4.40 0.13 15.49
C PHE A 130 5.85 0.32 16.01
N PRO A 131 6.85 0.64 15.17
CA PRO A 131 8.22 0.80 15.67
C PRO A 131 8.40 2.05 16.53
N GLY A 132 7.65 3.13 16.30
CA GLY A 132 7.74 4.34 17.13
C GLY A 132 7.38 4.08 18.59
N VAL A 133 6.23 3.42 18.84
CA VAL A 133 5.83 3.05 20.20
C VAL A 133 6.84 2.12 20.86
N SER A 134 7.36 1.13 20.15
CA SER A 134 8.39 0.22 20.69
C SER A 134 9.70 0.94 21.02
N THR A 135 10.09 1.92 20.20
CA THR A 135 11.27 2.76 20.45
C THR A 135 11.10 3.56 21.73
N VAL A 136 9.95 4.21 21.90
CA VAL A 136 9.63 4.98 23.11
C VAL A 136 9.59 4.06 24.34
N ALA A 137 8.96 2.89 24.24
CA ALA A 137 8.90 1.90 25.31
C ALA A 137 10.30 1.43 25.77
N LEU A 138 11.20 1.11 24.83
CA LEU A 138 12.57 0.70 25.14
C LEU A 138 13.41 1.85 25.73
N ALA A 139 13.20 3.08 25.26
CA ALA A 139 13.88 4.25 25.80
C ALA A 139 13.46 4.54 27.25
N ILE A 140 12.16 4.46 27.55
CA ILE A 140 11.62 4.68 28.90
C ILE A 140 12.06 3.59 29.87
N THR A 141 12.15 2.34 29.41
CA THR A 141 12.54 1.21 30.27
C THR A 141 14.03 1.12 30.54
N LEU A 142 14.88 1.77 29.74
CA LEU A 142 16.33 1.70 29.84
C LEU A 142 16.88 1.98 31.27
N PRO A 143 16.43 3.01 32.02
CA PRO A 143 16.91 3.27 33.37
C PRO A 143 16.44 2.24 34.42
N ALA A 144 15.42 1.46 34.11
CA ALA A 144 14.86 0.43 34.99
C ALA A 144 15.53 -0.94 34.83
N VAL A 145 16.37 -1.11 33.80
CA VAL A 145 17.15 -2.33 33.55
C VAL A 145 18.29 -2.41 34.54
N ARG A 146 18.19 -3.31 35.53
CA ARG A 146 19.20 -3.45 36.59
C ARG A 146 19.69 -4.87 36.79
N ASN A 147 18.85 -5.86 36.51
CA ASN A 147 19.17 -7.26 36.72
C ASN A 147 19.38 -7.98 35.36
N PRO A 148 20.03 -9.15 35.32
CA PRO A 148 20.33 -9.84 34.06
C PRO A 148 19.06 -10.26 33.29
N ALA A 149 17.96 -10.55 33.98
CA ALA A 149 16.69 -10.86 33.34
C ALA A 149 16.12 -9.65 32.57
N ASP A 150 16.23 -8.45 33.12
CA ASP A 150 15.84 -7.19 32.48
C ASP A 150 16.67 -6.94 31.23
N VAL A 151 17.99 -7.21 31.31
CA VAL A 151 18.90 -7.06 30.17
C VAL A 151 18.49 -7.99 29.05
N ILE A 152 18.21 -9.27 29.34
CA ILE A 152 17.75 -10.24 28.34
C ILE A 152 16.43 -9.78 27.71
N ALA A 153 15.45 -9.38 28.52
CA ALA A 153 14.15 -8.93 28.04
C ALA A 153 14.26 -7.66 27.18
N TRP A 154 15.07 -6.70 27.61
CA TRP A 154 15.32 -5.46 26.87
C TRP A 154 16.07 -5.73 25.56
N SER A 155 17.11 -6.58 25.57
CA SER A 155 17.86 -6.97 24.37
C SER A 155 16.98 -7.72 23.37
N LEU A 156 16.11 -8.61 23.85
CA LEU A 156 15.11 -9.28 23.00
C LEU A 156 14.18 -8.24 22.36
N GLY A 157 13.65 -7.30 23.15
CA GLY A 157 12.83 -6.21 22.65
C GLY A 157 13.55 -5.34 21.61
N ALA A 158 14.82 -5.01 21.84
CA ALA A 158 15.65 -4.26 20.90
C ALA A 158 15.88 -5.03 19.60
N GLY A 159 16.17 -6.33 19.68
CA GLY A 159 16.31 -7.20 18.50
C GLY A 159 15.02 -7.26 17.67
N LEU A 160 13.87 -7.37 18.33
CA LEU A 160 12.55 -7.34 17.67
C LEU A 160 12.26 -5.98 17.03
N LEU A 161 12.60 -4.88 17.69
CA LEU A 161 12.50 -3.54 17.11
C LEU A 161 13.37 -3.39 15.86
N LEU A 162 14.61 -3.89 15.87
CA LEU A 162 15.48 -3.86 14.69
C LEU A 162 14.90 -4.66 13.53
N LEU A 163 14.33 -5.84 13.80
CA LEU A 163 13.62 -6.64 12.80
C LEU A 163 12.44 -5.87 12.20
N LEU A 164 11.63 -5.24 13.05
CA LEU A 164 10.47 -4.44 12.64
C LEU A 164 10.90 -3.22 11.80
N LEU A 165 11.95 -2.51 12.22
CA LEU A 165 12.53 -1.39 11.47
C LEU A 165 13.10 -1.84 10.12
N ALA A 166 13.72 -3.01 10.05
CA ALA A 166 14.23 -3.57 8.80
C ALA A 166 13.10 -3.88 7.83
N ALA A 167 12.04 -4.56 8.30
CA ALA A 167 10.84 -4.84 7.50
C ALA A 167 10.17 -3.55 7.02
N TRP A 168 10.09 -2.54 7.89
CA TRP A 168 9.51 -1.24 7.56
C TRP A 168 10.35 -0.47 6.53
N SER A 169 11.67 -0.46 6.72
CA SER A 169 12.62 0.19 5.81
C SER A 169 12.62 -0.46 4.43
N TYR A 170 12.53 -1.78 4.37
CA TYR A 170 12.38 -2.52 3.12
C TYR A 170 11.13 -2.06 2.35
N ARG A 171 9.98 -1.99 3.03
CA ARG A 171 8.73 -1.49 2.46
C ARG A 171 8.84 -0.04 1.98
N LEU A 172 9.43 0.85 2.78
CA LEU A 172 9.56 2.25 2.42
C LEU A 172 10.48 2.43 1.20
N ARG A 173 11.55 1.62 1.10
CA ARG A 173 12.43 1.58 -0.08
C ARG A 173 11.69 1.12 -1.33
N GLU A 174 10.84 0.10 -1.25
CA GLU A 174 10.00 -0.33 -2.38
C GLU A 174 9.11 0.82 -2.88
N MET A 175 8.47 1.55 -1.96
CA MET A 175 7.61 2.69 -2.30
C MET A 175 8.39 3.84 -2.94
N VAL A 176 9.56 4.17 -2.40
CA VAL A 176 10.43 5.23 -2.96
C VAL A 176 10.93 4.84 -4.36
N ARG A 177 11.29 3.57 -4.57
CA ARG A 177 11.69 3.05 -5.89
C ARG A 177 10.55 3.14 -6.89
N ALA A 178 9.34 2.71 -6.51
CA ALA A 178 8.15 2.80 -7.36
C ALA A 178 7.84 4.26 -7.75
N ARG A 179 8.02 5.22 -6.83
CA ARG A 179 7.83 6.65 -7.10
C ARG A 179 8.87 7.22 -8.05
N ARG A 180 10.16 6.89 -7.87
CA ARG A 180 11.25 7.37 -8.76
C ARG A 180 11.10 6.85 -10.19
N GLY A 181 10.66 5.59 -10.37
CA GLY A 181 10.42 5.02 -11.69
C GLY A 181 9.42 5.82 -12.52
N ARG A 182 8.34 6.33 -11.90
CA ARG A 182 7.30 7.12 -12.60
C ARG A 182 7.75 8.52 -12.98
N SER A 183 8.51 9.20 -12.13
CA SER A 183 8.99 10.56 -12.43
C SER A 183 9.83 10.64 -13.70
N THR A 184 10.41 9.52 -14.13
CA THR A 184 11.22 9.45 -15.36
C THR A 184 10.35 9.25 -16.60
N GLN A 185 9.11 8.78 -16.46
CA GLN A 185 8.19 8.46 -17.56
C GLN A 185 7.25 9.62 -17.94
N GLU A 186 7.12 10.66 -17.10
CA GLU A 186 6.08 11.69 -17.25
C GLU A 186 6.43 12.88 -18.15
N HIS A 187 7.53 12.83 -18.93
CA HIS A 187 7.81 13.81 -19.99
C HIS A 187 8.13 13.11 -21.33
N PRO A 188 7.13 12.56 -22.05
CA PRO A 188 7.22 12.62 -23.50
C PRO A 188 7.26 14.11 -23.88
N PRO A 189 8.21 14.55 -24.73
CA PRO A 189 8.23 15.94 -25.19
C PRO A 189 6.84 16.25 -25.74
N VAL A 190 6.21 17.28 -25.18
CA VAL A 190 5.00 17.87 -25.74
C VAL A 190 5.34 18.14 -27.20
N ALA A 191 4.79 17.33 -28.11
CA ALA A 191 4.83 17.65 -29.52
C ALA A 191 4.31 19.08 -29.61
N GLY A 192 5.18 20.00 -30.04
CA GLY A 192 4.85 21.41 -30.13
C GLY A 192 3.52 21.60 -30.86
N PRO A 193 2.82 22.73 -30.64
CA PRO A 193 1.54 22.98 -31.27
C PRO A 193 1.63 22.60 -32.74
N VAL A 194 0.79 21.64 -33.16
CA VAL A 194 0.64 21.28 -34.56
C VAL A 194 0.20 22.56 -35.26
N VAL A 195 1.16 23.26 -35.86
CA VAL A 195 0.89 24.39 -36.73
C VAL A 195 0.03 23.82 -37.83
N ALA A 196 -1.26 24.15 -37.80
CA ALA A 196 -2.21 23.76 -38.82
C ALA A 196 -1.63 24.19 -40.17
N GLN A 197 -1.17 23.22 -40.96
CA GLN A 197 -0.66 23.48 -42.28
C GLN A 197 -1.85 24.02 -43.09
N PRO A 198 -1.78 25.24 -43.65
CA PRO A 198 -2.89 25.79 -44.39
C PRO A 198 -3.26 24.85 -45.54
N PRO A 199 -4.57 24.71 -45.85
CA PRO A 199 -5.03 23.82 -46.90
C PRO A 199 -4.30 24.14 -48.21
N ARG A 200 -3.71 23.12 -48.83
CA ARG A 200 -3.12 23.25 -50.16
C ARG A 200 -4.21 23.75 -51.12
N PRO A 201 -3.98 24.82 -51.89
CA PRO A 201 -4.95 25.28 -52.87
C PRO A 201 -5.18 24.19 -53.90
N ASP A 202 -6.46 23.90 -54.15
CA ASP A 202 -6.92 22.91 -55.10
C ASP A 202 -6.57 23.40 -56.53
N PRO A 203 -5.72 22.68 -57.29
CA PRO A 203 -5.30 23.12 -58.63
C PRO A 203 -6.43 23.09 -59.67
N THR A 204 -7.65 22.68 -59.28
CA THR A 204 -8.79 22.54 -60.18
C THR A 204 -9.79 23.71 -60.13
N ALA A 205 -9.54 24.75 -59.31
CA ALA A 205 -10.43 25.91 -59.24
C ALA A 205 -10.37 26.77 -60.53
N PRO A 206 -11.48 26.94 -61.26
CA PRO A 206 -11.51 27.72 -62.49
C PRO A 206 -11.34 29.22 -62.21
N ALA A 207 -10.48 29.87 -63.00
CA ALA A 207 -10.23 31.30 -62.91
C ALA A 207 -11.49 32.11 -63.24
N ALA A 208 -12.00 32.86 -62.26
CA ALA A 208 -13.08 33.82 -62.47
C ALA A 208 -12.52 35.03 -63.22
N HIS A 209 -12.85 35.14 -64.50
CA HIS A 209 -12.61 36.32 -65.31
C HIS A 209 -13.49 37.49 -64.81
N ARG A 210 -12.85 38.63 -64.52
CA ARG A 210 -13.46 39.96 -64.50
C ARG A 210 -12.85 40.78 -65.63
#